data_AF-A0A8S1F108-F1
#
_entry.id   AF-A0A8S1F108-F1
#
_cell.length_a   1.000
_cell.length_b   1.000
_cell.length_c   1.000
_cell.angle_alpha   90.00
_cell.angle_beta   90.00
_cell.angle_gamma   90.00
#
_symmetry.space_group_name_H-M   'P 1'
#
loop_
_entity.id
_entity.type
_entity.pdbx_description
1 polymer ?
#
loop_
_entity_poly.entity_id
_entity_poly.type
_entity_poly.pdbx_seq_one_letter_code
_entity_poly.pdbx_strand_id
1 'polypeptide(L)'
;MESNRQRKSGDPIRIEDVGAYSIDMKTNKVTIGYDQIPRLIPNIDDVIGTNLDEGMEDFEDKYGGEKLESLLDFIKMQCKPGTDLKEHIQADFVTNRSTVLALITLQLCKIIAVREKGVIFLYKVTDKLGAAKVVFRTTLKAGWRLYYSARIDGIDNNGRYVEKKLSSMSVDAHDKSLKKTLDTFQNCLSTTKTILRGIYDTNYVLCEIERENVEISTIFPRLRVIENNLMMIRRRLHHDGMAFNIYFESDYSFTFEQLDECDLVPQDFLDHFL
;
A
#
# COMPACT_ATOMS: atom_id res chain seq x y z
N MET A 1 24.00 13.23 1.38
CA MET A 1 24.01 13.86 2.72
C MET A 1 22.92 13.22 3.54
N GLU A 2 23.28 12.17 4.29
CA GLU A 2 22.36 11.48 5.20
C GLU A 2 22.10 12.38 6.40
N SER A 3 20.88 12.93 6.51
CA SER A 3 20.44 13.57 7.73
C SER A 3 20.19 12.49 8.78
N ASN A 4 21.19 12.28 9.62
CA ASN A 4 21.11 11.46 10.83
C ASN A 4 20.13 12.12 11.81
N ARG A 5 18.83 11.89 11.63
CA ARG A 5 17.79 12.32 12.59
C ARG A 5 17.88 11.39 13.80
N GLN A 6 18.54 11.89 14.84
CA GLN A 6 18.50 11.30 16.17
C GLN A 6 17.05 11.05 16.60
N ARG A 7 16.83 9.85 17.16
CA ARG A 7 15.55 9.36 17.69
C ARG A 7 14.87 10.40 18.58
N LYS A 8 13.61 10.71 18.33
CA LYS A 8 12.69 11.02 19.42
C LYS A 8 12.19 9.68 19.95
N SER A 9 12.67 9.28 21.12
CA SER A 9 12.13 8.12 21.84
C SER A 9 10.65 8.36 22.10
N GLY A 10 9.76 7.76 21.30
CA GLY A 10 8.31 7.96 21.45
C GLY A 10 7.46 7.63 20.23
N ASP A 11 8.02 7.65 19.02
CA ASP A 11 7.23 7.41 17.80
C ASP A 11 6.80 5.93 17.71
N PRO A 12 5.49 5.63 17.62
CA PRO A 12 4.99 4.25 17.68
C PRO A 12 5.08 3.50 16.33
N ILE A 13 5.54 4.18 15.29
CA ILE A 13 5.74 3.63 13.95
C ILE A 13 6.90 4.36 13.27
N ARG A 14 7.78 3.61 12.62
CA ARG A 14 8.85 4.12 11.76
C ARG A 14 8.59 3.66 10.34
N ILE A 15 8.55 4.59 9.39
CA ILE A 15 8.34 4.30 7.97
C ILE A 15 9.58 4.76 7.22
N GLU A 16 10.11 3.88 6.38
CA GLU A 16 11.28 4.11 5.54
C GLU A 16 10.88 3.93 4.09
N ASP A 17 11.29 4.87 3.24
CA ASP A 17 11.25 4.72 1.80
C ASP A 17 12.46 3.87 1.37
N VAL A 18 12.19 2.73 0.74
CA VAL A 18 13.21 1.75 0.33
C VAL A 18 13.52 1.84 -1.16
N GLY A 19 12.66 2.52 -1.92
CA GLY A 19 12.78 2.59 -3.37
C GLY A 19 11.43 2.76 -4.04
N ALA A 20 11.46 2.92 -5.36
CA ALA A 20 10.27 2.95 -6.19
C ALA A 20 10.47 2.11 -7.44
N TYR A 21 9.34 1.71 -8.01
CA TYR A 21 9.32 1.05 -9.30
C TYR A 21 8.04 1.38 -10.07
N SER A 22 8.09 1.13 -11.37
CA SER A 22 6.96 1.18 -12.27
C SER A 22 6.84 -0.10 -13.06
N ILE A 23 5.63 -0.36 -13.52
CA ILE A 23 5.32 -1.51 -14.36
C ILE A 23 4.92 -1.00 -15.74
N ASP A 24 5.59 -1.49 -16.77
CA ASP A 24 5.09 -1.35 -18.14
C ASP A 24 3.94 -2.35 -18.32
N MET A 25 2.72 -1.83 -18.46
CA MET A 25 1.50 -2.65 -18.47
C MET A 25 1.35 -3.51 -19.73
N LYS A 26 2.11 -3.24 -20.79
CA LYS A 26 2.06 -4.06 -22.02
C LYS A 26 3.01 -5.25 -21.93
N THR A 27 4.13 -5.07 -21.24
CA THR A 27 5.20 -6.07 -21.15
C THR A 27 5.33 -6.71 -19.77
N ASN A 28 4.57 -6.23 -18.78
CA ASN A 28 4.74 -6.52 -17.35
C ASN A 28 6.15 -6.28 -16.82
N LYS A 29 6.95 -5.47 -17.52
CA LYS A 29 8.34 -5.23 -17.15
C LYS A 29 8.42 -4.25 -16.00
N VAL A 30 9.07 -4.66 -14.92
CA VAL A 30 9.40 -3.78 -13.80
C VAL A 30 10.62 -2.93 -14.13
N THR A 31 10.52 -1.63 -13.87
CA THR A 31 11.63 -0.67 -13.94
C THR A 31 11.79 0.00 -12.58
N ILE A 32 12.99 -0.09 -12.01
CA ILE A 32 13.32 0.55 -10.73
C ILE A 32 13.60 2.03 -10.96
N GLY A 33 13.06 2.86 -10.08
CA GLY A 33 13.31 4.30 -10.07
C GLY A 33 12.07 5.10 -9.71
N TYR A 34 12.29 6.38 -9.40
CA TYR A 34 11.22 7.34 -9.08
C TYR A 34 10.73 8.10 -10.31
N ASP A 35 11.38 7.93 -11.47
CA ASP A 35 11.18 8.76 -12.66
C ASP A 35 9.77 8.64 -13.24
N GLN A 36 9.09 7.53 -12.97
CA GLN A 36 7.74 7.25 -13.44
C GLN A 36 6.65 7.65 -12.45
N ILE A 37 7.02 8.19 -11.27
CA ILE A 37 6.03 8.74 -10.34
C ILE A 37 5.61 10.12 -10.87
N PRO A 38 4.31 10.37 -11.11
CA PRO A 38 3.85 11.64 -11.63
C PRO A 38 4.28 12.81 -10.74
N ARG A 39 4.75 13.90 -11.34
CA ARG A 39 4.93 15.17 -10.62
C ARG A 39 3.62 15.94 -10.64
N LEU A 40 3.28 16.57 -9.51
CA LEU A 40 2.16 17.49 -9.47
C LEU A 40 2.46 18.70 -10.35
N ILE A 41 1.42 19.20 -11.00
CA ILE A 41 1.47 20.50 -11.66
C ILE A 41 1.72 21.59 -10.59
N PRO A 42 2.54 22.63 -10.88
CA PRO A 42 2.86 23.66 -9.91
C PRO A 42 1.64 24.45 -9.40
N ASN A 43 0.65 24.68 -10.26
CA ASN A 43 -0.57 25.40 -9.95
C ASN A 43 -1.75 24.44 -10.00
N ILE A 44 -2.00 23.73 -8.91
CA ILE A 44 -3.10 22.75 -8.88
C ILE A 44 -4.47 23.41 -9.05
N ASP A 45 -4.62 24.68 -8.65
CA ASP A 45 -5.89 25.41 -8.76
C ASP A 45 -6.27 25.73 -10.22
N ASP A 46 -5.32 25.66 -11.17
CA ASP A 46 -5.57 25.88 -12.60
C ASP A 46 -6.45 24.79 -13.22
N VAL A 47 -6.68 23.67 -12.53
CA VAL A 47 -7.59 22.59 -13.00
C VAL A 47 -9.02 22.72 -12.46
N ILE A 48 -9.31 23.73 -11.64
CA ILE A 48 -10.68 24.02 -11.21
C ILE A 48 -11.50 24.45 -12.44
N GLY A 49 -12.70 23.89 -12.58
CA GLY A 49 -13.57 24.05 -13.75
C GLY A 49 -13.41 22.95 -14.79
N THR A 50 -12.41 22.06 -14.67
CA THR A 50 -12.29 20.88 -15.54
C THR A 50 -13.45 19.91 -15.28
N ASN A 51 -14.06 19.41 -16.36
CA ASN A 51 -15.04 18.35 -16.28
C ASN A 51 -14.31 16.99 -16.24
N LEU A 52 -14.53 16.23 -15.17
CA LEU A 52 -13.85 14.95 -14.91
C LEU A 52 -14.37 13.80 -15.81
N ASP A 53 -15.46 14.03 -16.54
CA ASP A 53 -16.05 13.07 -17.49
C ASP A 53 -15.46 13.23 -18.91
N GLU A 54 -14.69 14.29 -19.17
CA GLU A 54 -14.05 14.52 -20.47
C GLU A 54 -13.04 13.40 -20.81
N GLY A 55 -13.22 12.78 -21.99
CA GLY A 55 -12.35 11.73 -22.50
C GLY A 55 -12.63 10.33 -21.94
N MET A 56 -13.73 10.15 -21.22
CA MET A 56 -14.16 8.83 -20.72
C MET A 56 -14.49 7.85 -21.86
N GLU A 57 -14.95 8.34 -23.00
CA GLU A 57 -15.21 7.53 -24.20
C GLU A 57 -13.94 6.88 -24.78
N ASP A 58 -12.79 7.50 -24.57
CA ASP A 58 -11.48 7.02 -25.02
C ASP A 58 -10.71 6.28 -23.90
N PHE A 59 -11.31 6.13 -22.72
CA PHE A 59 -10.66 5.50 -21.57
C PHE A 59 -10.57 3.98 -21.75
N GLU A 60 -9.35 3.48 -21.83
CA GLU A 60 -9.06 2.04 -21.81
C GLU A 60 -8.68 1.59 -20.38
N ASP A 61 -9.52 0.76 -19.77
CA ASP A 61 -9.19 0.12 -18.49
C ASP A 61 -8.15 -0.98 -18.70
N LYS A 62 -6.88 -0.58 -18.66
CA LYS A 62 -5.72 -1.47 -18.84
C LYS A 62 -5.31 -2.19 -17.57
N TYR A 63 -6.14 -2.16 -16.53
CA TYR A 63 -5.73 -2.56 -15.19
C TYR A 63 -6.29 -3.94 -14.78
N GLY A 64 -5.60 -5.05 -15.06
CA GLY A 64 -5.98 -6.41 -14.62
C GLY A 64 -5.36 -6.85 -13.28
N GLY A 65 -5.95 -7.75 -12.49
CA GLY A 65 -5.46 -8.04 -11.12
C GLY A 65 -4.03 -8.61 -11.00
N GLU A 66 -3.08 -7.79 -10.53
CA GLU A 66 -1.72 -8.22 -10.19
C GLU A 66 -1.62 -8.51 -8.68
N LYS A 67 -1.05 -9.67 -8.33
CA LYS A 67 -0.83 -10.08 -6.94
C LYS A 67 0.32 -9.30 -6.28
N LEU A 68 1.44 -9.98 -6.04
CA LEU A 68 2.67 -9.42 -5.51
C LEU A 68 3.80 -9.40 -6.54
N GLU A 69 3.57 -9.89 -7.76
CA GLU A 69 4.59 -10.18 -8.77
C GLU A 69 5.60 -9.05 -8.98
N SER A 70 5.16 -7.81 -9.24
CA SER A 70 6.08 -6.68 -9.42
C SER A 70 6.84 -6.29 -8.15
N LEU A 71 6.25 -6.49 -6.97
CA LEU A 71 6.96 -6.25 -5.71
C LEU A 71 8.02 -7.34 -5.50
N LEU A 72 7.71 -8.58 -5.86
CA LEU A 72 8.65 -9.69 -5.83
C LEU A 72 9.80 -9.47 -6.83
N ASP A 73 9.51 -9.03 -8.06
CA ASP A 73 10.52 -8.64 -9.04
C ASP A 73 11.38 -7.48 -8.55
N PHE A 74 10.76 -6.44 -7.96
CA PHE A 74 11.49 -5.35 -7.33
C PHE A 74 12.48 -5.88 -6.29
N ILE A 75 12.04 -6.77 -5.39
CA ILE A 75 12.91 -7.37 -4.37
C ILE A 75 14.05 -8.20 -5.01
N LYS A 76 13.77 -9.03 -6.01
CA LYS A 76 14.80 -9.81 -6.74
C LYS A 76 15.85 -8.91 -7.38
N MET A 77 15.42 -7.82 -8.03
CA MET A 77 16.31 -6.89 -8.73
C MET A 77 17.22 -6.09 -7.79
N GLN A 78 16.94 -6.04 -6.48
CA GLN A 78 17.74 -5.32 -5.48
C GLN A 78 18.86 -6.17 -4.86
N CYS A 79 18.97 -7.46 -5.20
CA CYS A 79 19.95 -8.37 -4.62
C CYS A 79 20.49 -9.39 -5.62
N LYS A 80 21.57 -10.06 -5.23
CA LYS A 80 22.16 -11.16 -6.01
C LYS A 80 21.45 -12.49 -5.68
N PRO A 81 21.41 -13.44 -6.64
CA PRO A 81 20.95 -14.80 -6.34
C PRO A 81 21.73 -15.42 -5.17
N GLY A 82 21.05 -16.20 -4.35
CA GLY A 82 21.61 -16.82 -3.14
C GLY A 82 21.76 -15.86 -1.96
N THR A 83 21.04 -14.73 -1.94
CA THR A 83 20.93 -13.90 -0.73
C THR A 83 19.88 -14.50 0.20
N ASP A 84 20.05 -14.40 1.52
CA ASP A 84 18.97 -14.72 2.47
C ASP A 84 17.86 -13.68 2.34
N LEU A 85 16.63 -14.13 2.05
CA LEU A 85 15.51 -13.23 1.79
C LEU A 85 15.24 -12.33 2.99
N LYS A 86 15.16 -12.92 4.19
CA LYS A 86 14.72 -12.24 5.41
C LYS A 86 15.74 -11.20 5.87
N GLU A 87 17.03 -11.51 5.76
CA GLU A 87 18.13 -10.59 6.03
C GLU A 87 18.17 -9.44 5.02
N HIS A 88 17.87 -9.71 3.74
CA HIS A 88 17.84 -8.69 2.70
C HIS A 88 16.70 -7.68 2.92
N ILE A 89 15.45 -8.14 3.03
CA ILE A 89 14.30 -7.23 3.17
C ILE A 89 14.19 -6.65 4.60
N GLN A 90 14.76 -7.35 5.59
CA GLN A 90 14.69 -7.01 7.01
C GLN A 90 13.26 -6.84 7.53
N ALA A 91 12.36 -7.72 7.11
CA ALA A 91 10.94 -7.67 7.46
C ALA A 91 10.39 -9.05 7.82
N ASP A 92 9.28 -9.05 8.56
CA ASP A 92 8.55 -10.26 8.92
C ASP A 92 7.42 -10.55 7.92
N PHE A 93 6.88 -9.49 7.30
CA PHE A 93 5.80 -9.57 6.33
C PHE A 93 6.11 -8.82 5.04
N VAL A 94 5.68 -9.37 3.90
CA VAL A 94 5.70 -8.72 2.57
C VAL A 94 4.27 -8.61 2.04
N THR A 95 3.85 -7.42 1.59
CA THR A 95 2.48 -7.21 1.11
C THR A 95 2.29 -5.94 0.27
N ASN A 96 1.05 -5.56 -0.02
CA ASN A 96 0.68 -4.26 -0.59
C ASN A 96 -0.02 -3.39 0.48
N ARG A 97 0.04 -2.07 0.34
CA ARG A 97 -0.58 -1.09 1.27
C ARG A 97 -2.07 -1.36 1.50
N SER A 98 -2.80 -1.82 0.49
CA SER A 98 -4.22 -2.16 0.58
C SER A 98 -4.50 -3.32 1.54
N THR A 99 -3.61 -4.31 1.62
CA THR A 99 -3.71 -5.41 2.58
C THR A 99 -3.48 -4.89 4.00
N VAL A 100 -2.46 -4.05 4.20
CA VAL A 100 -2.18 -3.42 5.49
C VAL A 100 -3.38 -2.59 5.96
N LEU A 101 -3.99 -1.83 5.04
CA LEU A 101 -5.19 -1.06 5.32
C LEU A 101 -6.36 -1.98 5.74
N ALA A 102 -6.58 -3.09 5.04
CA ALA A 102 -7.62 -4.04 5.42
C ALA A 102 -7.40 -4.66 6.81
N LEU A 103 -6.15 -4.94 7.20
CA LEU A 103 -5.82 -5.39 8.56
C LEU A 103 -6.13 -4.33 9.64
N ILE A 104 -6.08 -3.05 9.29
CA ILE A 104 -6.32 -1.92 10.20
C ILE A 104 -7.81 -1.60 10.31
N THR A 105 -8.50 -1.62 9.18
CA THR A 105 -9.90 -1.23 9.07
C THR A 105 -10.86 -2.39 9.24
N LEU A 106 -10.32 -3.62 9.31
CA LEU A 106 -11.09 -4.85 9.48
C LEU A 106 -12.12 -5.03 8.36
N GLN A 107 -11.75 -4.60 7.15
CA GLN A 107 -12.64 -4.64 6.01
C GLN A 107 -12.95 -6.09 5.65
N LEU A 108 -14.24 -6.42 5.47
CA LEU A 108 -14.67 -7.73 4.96
C LEU A 108 -13.96 -8.00 3.63
N CYS A 109 -13.03 -8.95 3.65
CA CYS A 109 -12.22 -9.32 2.51
C CYS A 109 -11.58 -10.70 2.71
N LYS A 110 -11.07 -11.23 1.61
CA LYS A 110 -10.21 -12.41 1.57
C LYS A 110 -8.75 -11.97 1.48
N ILE A 111 -7.91 -12.47 2.38
CA ILE A 111 -6.46 -12.33 2.34
C ILE A 111 -5.85 -13.71 2.13
N ILE A 112 -5.00 -13.86 1.13
CA ILE A 112 -4.14 -15.03 0.96
C ILE A 112 -2.87 -14.78 1.75
N ALA A 113 -2.45 -15.76 2.55
CA ALA A 113 -1.25 -15.68 3.36
C ALA A 113 -0.41 -16.95 3.19
N VAL A 114 0.88 -16.80 2.87
CA VAL A 114 1.83 -17.91 2.76
C VAL A 114 3.11 -17.56 3.49
N ARG A 115 3.77 -18.55 4.08
CA ARG A 115 5.08 -18.38 4.71
C ARG A 115 6.14 -19.07 3.86
N GLU A 116 7.15 -18.32 3.44
CA GLU A 116 8.30 -18.85 2.70
C GLU A 116 9.59 -18.18 3.16
N LYS A 117 10.66 -18.97 3.27
CA LYS A 117 12.02 -18.50 3.66
C LYS A 117 11.99 -17.61 4.91
N GLY A 118 11.23 -18.02 5.92
CA GLY A 118 11.10 -17.29 7.18
C GLY A 118 10.26 -15.99 7.14
N VAL A 119 9.68 -15.63 5.99
CA VAL A 119 8.90 -14.41 5.72
C VAL A 119 7.43 -14.76 5.43
N ILE A 120 6.49 -13.91 5.84
CA ILE A 120 5.06 -14.11 5.56
C ILE A 120 4.60 -13.15 4.46
N PHE A 121 4.11 -13.68 3.35
CA PHE A 121 3.54 -12.92 2.25
C PHE A 121 2.04 -12.83 2.41
N LEU A 122 1.50 -11.61 2.32
CA LEU A 122 0.07 -11.35 2.45
C LEU A 122 -0.44 -10.66 1.20
N TYR A 123 -1.60 -11.08 0.71
CA TYR A 123 -2.26 -10.44 -0.41
C TYR A 123 -3.77 -10.38 -0.21
N LYS A 124 -4.30 -9.17 -0.10
CA LYS A 124 -5.74 -8.95 -0.20
C LYS A 124 -6.16 -9.15 -1.65
N VAL A 125 -7.07 -10.11 -1.88
CA VAL A 125 -7.63 -10.36 -3.22
C VAL A 125 -8.38 -9.10 -3.68
N THR A 126 -7.93 -8.50 -4.79
CA THR A 126 -8.49 -7.29 -5.38
C THR A 126 -8.30 -7.28 -6.90
N ASP A 127 -9.20 -6.57 -7.60
CA ASP A 127 -9.17 -6.45 -9.07
C ASP A 127 -8.50 -5.17 -9.59
N LYS A 128 -7.86 -4.36 -8.72
CA LYS A 128 -7.37 -3.01 -9.09
C LYS A 128 -5.85 -2.92 -9.16
N LEU A 129 -5.33 -2.25 -10.19
CA LEU A 129 -3.89 -1.97 -10.35
C LEU A 129 -3.48 -0.51 -10.08
N GLY A 130 -2.17 -0.32 -9.96
CA GLY A 130 -1.49 0.96 -10.08
C GLY A 130 -0.15 0.80 -10.79
N ALA A 131 0.16 1.70 -11.73
CA ALA A 131 1.34 1.61 -12.58
C ALA A 131 2.66 2.01 -11.88
N ALA A 132 2.63 2.99 -10.98
CA ALA A 132 3.80 3.44 -10.22
C ALA A 132 3.61 3.21 -8.72
N LYS A 133 4.61 2.60 -8.09
CA LYS A 133 4.57 2.21 -6.68
C LYS A 133 5.87 2.59 -5.96
N VAL A 134 5.73 3.01 -4.72
CA VAL A 134 6.84 3.21 -3.78
C VAL A 134 6.83 2.05 -2.78
N VAL A 135 8.01 1.58 -2.41
CA VAL A 135 8.18 0.48 -1.48
C VAL A 135 8.61 1.04 -0.14
N PHE A 136 7.83 0.69 0.89
CA PHE A 136 8.07 1.12 2.25
C PHE A 136 8.45 -0.05 3.12
N ARG A 137 9.37 0.22 4.06
CA ARG A 137 9.63 -0.65 5.20
C ARG A 137 9.16 0.05 6.47
N THR A 138 8.26 -0.61 7.18
CA THR A 138 7.64 -0.07 8.38
C THR A 138 7.93 -0.94 9.58
N THR A 139 8.40 -0.33 10.67
CA THR A 139 8.55 -0.98 11.97
C THR A 139 7.52 -0.45 12.94
N LEU A 140 6.68 -1.32 13.48
CA LEU A 140 5.70 -1.01 14.52
C LEU A 140 6.34 -1.04 15.91
N LYS A 141 5.68 -0.43 16.90
CA LYS A 141 6.17 -0.33 18.28
C LYS A 141 6.53 -1.67 18.90
N ALA A 142 5.74 -2.72 18.65
CA ALA A 142 6.02 -4.07 19.14
C ALA A 142 7.16 -4.79 18.38
N GLY A 143 7.83 -4.11 17.45
CA GLY A 143 8.98 -4.64 16.69
C GLY A 143 8.60 -5.37 15.40
N TRP A 144 7.30 -5.44 15.06
CA TRP A 144 6.84 -6.03 13.81
C TRP A 144 7.29 -5.22 12.61
N ARG A 145 7.87 -5.90 11.61
CA ARG A 145 8.38 -5.26 10.39
C ARG A 145 7.57 -5.66 9.17
N LEU A 146 7.03 -4.66 8.48
CA LEU A 146 6.26 -4.79 7.26
C LEU A 146 7.09 -4.25 6.10
N TYR A 147 7.08 -4.94 4.97
CA TYR A 147 7.66 -4.50 3.70
C TYR A 147 6.55 -4.47 2.67
N TYR A 148 6.21 -3.31 2.11
CA TYR A 148 5.06 -3.23 1.22
C TYR A 148 5.16 -2.19 0.13
N SER A 149 4.53 -2.51 -1.00
CA SER A 149 4.34 -1.57 -2.10
C SER A 149 3.10 -0.69 -1.85
N ALA A 150 3.18 0.57 -2.28
CA ALA A 150 2.07 1.51 -2.23
C ALA A 150 2.03 2.31 -3.53
N ARG A 151 0.87 2.34 -4.20
CA ARG A 151 0.64 3.29 -5.30
C ARG A 151 0.71 4.71 -4.75
N ILE A 152 1.42 5.59 -5.46
CA ILE A 152 1.51 7.02 -5.13
C ILE A 152 0.98 7.82 -6.31
N ASP A 153 0.07 8.78 -6.05
CA ASP A 153 -0.58 9.56 -7.11
C ASP A 153 0.29 10.70 -7.65
N GLY A 154 1.25 11.16 -6.84
CA GLY A 154 2.32 12.00 -7.34
C GLY A 154 3.26 12.54 -6.27
N ILE A 155 4.19 13.39 -6.72
CA ILE A 155 5.19 14.08 -5.92
C ILE A 155 5.03 15.58 -6.11
N ASP A 156 5.05 16.36 -5.02
CA ASP A 156 5.04 17.82 -5.05
C ASP A 156 6.41 18.42 -5.45
N ASN A 157 6.47 19.75 -5.61
CA ASN A 157 7.70 20.45 -5.95
C ASN A 157 8.82 20.32 -4.89
N ASN A 158 8.49 19.89 -3.68
CA ASN A 158 9.44 19.67 -2.59
C ASN A 158 9.90 18.21 -2.50
N GLY A 159 9.51 17.35 -3.44
CA GLY A 159 9.83 15.92 -3.40
C GLY A 159 8.98 15.11 -2.42
N ARG A 160 7.86 15.66 -1.94
CA ARG A 160 6.95 14.97 -0.99
C ARG A 160 5.86 14.25 -1.75
N TYR A 161 5.56 13.02 -1.32
CA TYR A 161 4.41 12.30 -1.86
C TYR A 161 3.11 13.00 -1.52
N VAL A 162 2.18 12.91 -2.47
CA VAL A 162 0.82 13.43 -2.37
C VAL A 162 -0.15 12.36 -2.85
N GLU A 163 -1.22 12.19 -2.09
CA GLU A 163 -2.36 11.36 -2.47
C GLU A 163 -3.48 12.26 -3.00
N LYS A 164 -4.10 11.87 -4.10
CA LYS A 164 -5.20 12.60 -4.74
C LYS A 164 -6.50 11.84 -4.50
N LYS A 165 -7.53 12.54 -4.05
CA LYS A 165 -8.86 11.99 -3.83
C LYS A 165 -9.91 12.86 -4.49
N LEU A 166 -11.03 12.26 -4.88
CA LEU A 166 -12.20 12.95 -5.38
C LEU A 166 -13.37 12.71 -4.43
N SER A 167 -14.20 13.73 -4.21
CA SER A 167 -15.45 13.64 -3.46
C SER A 167 -16.54 14.46 -4.13
N SER A 168 -17.73 13.89 -4.30
CA SER A 168 -18.89 14.64 -4.79
C SER A 168 -19.39 15.61 -3.72
N MET A 169 -19.88 16.78 -4.14
CA MET A 169 -20.61 17.72 -3.30
C MET A 169 -21.90 17.12 -2.71
N SER A 170 -22.46 16.10 -3.35
CA SER A 170 -23.72 15.45 -2.94
C SER A 170 -23.56 14.33 -1.90
N VAL A 171 -22.32 13.96 -1.53
CA VAL A 171 -22.10 12.92 -0.50
C VAL A 171 -22.51 13.46 0.86
N ASP A 172 -23.26 12.67 1.63
CA ASP A 172 -23.64 13.06 2.98
C ASP A 172 -22.43 13.17 3.93
N ALA A 173 -22.64 13.87 5.05
CA ALA A 173 -21.57 14.15 6.01
C ALA A 173 -21.01 12.89 6.68
N HIS A 174 -21.82 11.84 6.85
CA HIS A 174 -21.41 10.60 7.48
C HIS A 174 -20.45 9.82 6.58
N ASP A 175 -20.83 9.63 5.32
CA ASP A 175 -20.02 8.96 4.31
C ASP A 175 -18.74 9.75 4.01
N LYS A 176 -18.81 11.08 3.97
CA LYS A 176 -17.62 11.94 3.83
C LYS A 176 -16.63 11.71 4.98
N SER A 177 -17.13 11.56 6.22
CA SER A 177 -16.30 11.31 7.40
C SER A 177 -15.65 9.93 7.41
N LEU A 178 -16.40 8.88 7.06
CA LEU A 178 -15.87 7.51 6.94
C LEU A 178 -14.78 7.43 5.87
N LYS A 179 -15.04 7.98 4.69
CA LYS A 179 -14.06 8.02 3.59
C LYS A 179 -12.80 8.78 3.97
N LYS A 180 -12.94 9.93 4.63
CA LYS A 180 -11.80 10.71 5.12
C LYS A 180 -10.95 9.93 6.13
N THR A 181 -11.58 9.15 7.00
CA THR A 181 -10.88 8.28 7.96
C THR A 181 -10.07 7.20 7.24
N LEU A 182 -10.63 6.54 6.22
CA LEU A 182 -9.92 5.55 5.41
C LEU A 182 -8.76 6.17 4.63
N ASP A 183 -8.99 7.31 3.99
CA ASP A 183 -7.95 8.05 3.26
C ASP A 183 -6.79 8.46 4.20
N THR A 184 -7.12 8.86 5.42
CA THR A 184 -6.16 9.19 6.48
C THR A 184 -5.31 7.97 6.85
N PHE A 185 -5.94 6.81 7.11
CA PHE A 185 -5.19 5.58 7.42
C PHE A 185 -4.30 5.14 6.26
N GLN A 186 -4.81 5.22 5.03
CA GLN A 186 -4.02 4.90 3.84
C GLN A 186 -2.77 5.79 3.73
N ASN A 187 -2.89 7.08 4.03
CA ASN A 187 -1.76 8.01 3.99
C ASN A 187 -0.77 7.80 5.14
N CYS A 188 -1.26 7.51 6.35
CA CYS A 188 -0.42 7.18 7.50
C CYS A 188 0.48 5.95 7.28
N LEU A 189 0.17 5.10 6.28
CA LEU A 189 0.99 3.97 5.85
C LEU A 189 2.03 4.35 4.79
N SER A 190 2.37 5.62 4.66
CA SER A 190 3.42 6.08 3.75
C SER A 190 4.09 7.31 4.35
N THR A 191 5.13 7.82 3.71
CA THR A 191 5.71 9.12 4.08
C THR A 191 4.88 10.31 3.57
N THR A 192 3.79 10.05 2.84
CA THR A 192 2.79 11.02 2.37
C THR A 192 2.11 11.71 3.55
N LYS A 193 2.21 13.04 3.61
CA LYS A 193 1.56 13.85 4.65
C LYS A 193 0.42 14.71 4.13
N THR A 194 0.15 14.66 2.83
CA THR A 194 -0.78 15.58 2.18
C THR A 194 -1.76 14.81 1.31
N ILE A 195 -3.06 15.05 1.52
CA ILE A 195 -4.13 14.66 0.61
C ILE A 195 -4.57 15.94 -0.13
N LEU A 196 -4.64 15.86 -1.44
CA LEU A 196 -5.36 16.84 -2.27
C LEU A 196 -6.71 16.24 -2.62
N ARG A 197 -7.79 16.89 -2.17
CA ARG A 197 -9.14 16.41 -2.38
C ARG A 197 -9.87 17.36 -3.33
N GLY A 198 -10.12 16.88 -4.54
CA GLY A 198 -10.97 17.56 -5.51
C GLY A 198 -12.44 17.36 -5.16
N ILE A 199 -13.19 18.45 -5.06
CA ILE A 199 -14.63 18.47 -4.83
C ILE A 199 -15.33 18.77 -6.14
N TYR A 200 -16.23 17.89 -6.59
CA TYR A 200 -16.92 18.03 -7.88
C TYR A 200 -18.45 18.03 -7.72
N ASP A 201 -19.14 18.70 -8.64
CA ASP A 201 -20.61 18.82 -8.63
C ASP A 201 -21.31 17.62 -9.27
N THR A 202 -22.64 17.69 -9.42
CA THR A 202 -23.42 16.61 -10.05
C THR A 202 -23.17 16.44 -11.55
N ASN A 203 -22.49 17.40 -12.19
CA ASN A 203 -22.10 17.36 -13.61
C ASN A 203 -20.63 16.97 -13.78
N TYR A 204 -19.99 16.45 -12.73
CA TYR A 204 -18.56 16.07 -12.71
C TYR A 204 -17.59 17.24 -12.93
N VAL A 205 -18.03 18.48 -12.77
CA VAL A 205 -17.16 19.65 -12.84
C VAL A 205 -16.42 19.81 -11.52
N LEU A 206 -15.09 19.89 -11.57
CA LEU A 206 -14.26 20.14 -10.41
C LEU A 206 -14.46 21.59 -9.91
N CYS A 207 -15.00 21.76 -8.72
CA CYS A 207 -15.33 23.07 -8.16
C CYS A 207 -14.27 23.62 -7.19
N GLU A 208 -13.64 22.73 -6.42
CA GLU A 208 -12.72 23.13 -5.34
C GLU A 208 -11.64 22.06 -5.13
N ILE A 209 -10.48 22.47 -4.60
CA ILE A 209 -9.42 21.58 -4.15
C ILE A 209 -9.12 21.88 -2.68
N GLU A 210 -9.48 20.95 -1.80
CA GLU A 210 -9.12 20.99 -0.39
C GLU A 210 -7.72 20.36 -0.20
N ARG A 211 -6.86 20.99 0.61
CA ARG A 211 -5.58 20.40 1.04
C ARG A 211 -5.68 19.97 2.49
N GLU A 212 -5.51 18.68 2.73
CA GLU A 212 -5.52 18.09 4.07
C GLU A 212 -4.12 17.62 4.45
N ASN A 213 -3.66 18.01 5.64
CA ASN A 213 -2.44 17.45 6.23
C ASN A 213 -2.81 16.28 7.14
N VAL A 214 -2.14 15.15 6.94
CA VAL A 214 -2.36 13.92 7.70
C VAL A 214 -1.29 13.78 8.76
N GLU A 215 -1.72 13.61 10.01
CA GLU A 215 -0.83 13.28 11.11
C GLU A 215 -0.80 11.78 11.38
N ILE A 216 0.40 11.25 11.55
CA ILE A 216 0.59 9.83 11.87
C ILE A 216 -0.04 9.45 13.22
N SER A 217 -0.21 10.41 14.13
CA SER A 217 -0.90 10.25 15.41
C SER A 217 -2.32 9.70 15.23
N THR A 218 -2.98 9.98 14.10
CA THR A 218 -4.36 9.55 13.83
C THR A 218 -4.49 8.03 13.71
N ILE A 219 -3.44 7.29 13.32
CA ILE A 219 -3.51 5.82 13.24
C ILE A 219 -3.19 5.13 14.58
N PHE A 220 -2.70 5.85 15.59
CA PHE A 220 -2.21 5.25 16.84
C PHE A 220 -3.23 4.36 17.56
N PRO A 221 -4.52 4.72 17.66
CA PRO A 221 -5.52 3.85 18.29
C PRO A 221 -5.68 2.50 17.57
N ARG A 222 -5.37 2.44 16.27
CA ARG A 222 -5.50 1.24 15.42
C ARG A 222 -4.20 0.44 15.29
N LEU A 223 -3.06 0.97 15.73
CA LEU A 223 -1.78 0.25 15.67
C LEU A 223 -1.84 -1.09 16.44
N ARG A 224 -2.52 -1.13 17.58
CA ARG A 224 -2.70 -2.39 18.33
C ARG A 224 -3.52 -3.43 17.56
N VAL A 225 -4.48 -2.99 16.76
CA VAL A 225 -5.32 -3.88 15.95
C VAL A 225 -4.46 -4.60 14.92
N ILE A 226 -3.65 -3.86 14.17
CA ILE A 226 -2.74 -4.47 13.20
C ILE A 226 -1.69 -5.36 13.88
N GLU A 227 -1.10 -4.94 15.00
CA GLU A 227 -0.14 -5.78 15.74
C GLU A 227 -0.74 -7.11 16.19
N ASN A 228 -1.99 -7.09 16.70
CA ASN A 228 -2.71 -8.31 17.07
C ASN A 228 -2.99 -9.21 15.86
N ASN A 229 -3.44 -8.64 14.76
CA ASN A 229 -3.75 -9.38 13.53
C ASN A 229 -2.49 -10.05 12.97
N LEU A 230 -1.38 -9.31 12.87
CA LEU A 230 -0.08 -9.85 12.44
C LEU A 230 0.41 -10.97 13.37
N MET A 231 0.27 -10.80 14.68
CA MET A 231 0.63 -11.83 15.65
C MET A 231 -0.20 -13.11 15.45
N MET A 232 -1.51 -12.98 15.26
CA MET A 232 -2.40 -14.13 15.04
C MET A 232 -2.05 -14.87 13.75
N ILE A 233 -1.83 -14.13 12.66
CA ILE A 233 -1.43 -14.69 11.37
C ILE A 233 -0.11 -15.45 11.50
N ARG A 234 0.92 -14.85 12.13
CA ARG A 234 2.22 -15.51 12.33
C ARG A 234 2.12 -16.75 13.21
N ARG A 235 1.25 -16.77 14.22
CA ARG A 235 1.06 -17.97 15.05
C ARG A 235 0.44 -19.14 14.27
N ARG A 236 -0.40 -18.85 13.27
CA ARG A 236 -0.97 -19.88 12.39
C ARG A 236 0.04 -20.34 11.34
N LEU A 237 0.75 -19.42 10.71
CA LEU A 237 1.84 -19.67 9.76
C LEU A 237 3.17 -19.86 10.50
N HIS A 238 3.36 -21.03 11.13
CA HIS A 238 4.52 -21.30 11.98
C HIS A 238 5.65 -22.07 11.28
N HIS A 239 5.37 -22.67 10.11
CA HIS A 239 6.35 -23.34 9.26
C HIS A 239 6.31 -22.78 7.82
N ASP A 240 7.45 -22.80 7.15
CA ASP A 240 7.54 -22.45 5.72
C ASP A 240 6.78 -23.50 4.88
N GLY A 241 6.22 -23.11 3.75
CA GLY A 241 5.31 -23.92 2.93
C GLY A 241 3.85 -23.92 3.40
N MET A 242 3.54 -23.33 4.56
CA MET A 242 2.16 -23.19 5.00
C MET A 242 1.46 -22.05 4.27
N ALA A 243 0.22 -22.29 3.84
CA ALA A 243 -0.63 -21.29 3.21
C ALA A 243 -2.08 -21.34 3.75
N PHE A 244 -2.72 -20.17 3.84
CA PHE A 244 -4.10 -20.02 4.26
C PHE A 244 -4.84 -18.96 3.45
N ASN A 245 -6.13 -19.20 3.22
CA ASN A 245 -7.10 -18.12 3.06
C ASN A 245 -7.52 -17.61 4.44
N ILE A 246 -7.53 -16.29 4.59
CA ILE A 246 -8.01 -15.59 5.80
C ILE A 246 -9.25 -14.80 5.39
N TYR A 247 -10.36 -15.07 6.05
CA TYR A 247 -11.62 -14.37 5.83
C TYR A 247 -11.94 -13.46 7.01
N PHE A 248 -12.14 -12.18 6.74
CA PHE A 248 -12.65 -11.22 7.72
C PHE A 248 -14.17 -11.36 7.73
N GLU A 249 -14.71 -11.94 8.80
CA GLU A 249 -16.16 -12.19 8.93
C GLU A 249 -16.87 -11.07 9.70
N SER A 250 -16.17 -10.44 10.64
CA SER A 250 -16.65 -9.31 11.43
C SER A 250 -15.46 -8.48 11.94
N ASP A 251 -15.75 -7.36 12.60
CA ASP A 251 -14.74 -6.42 13.13
C ASP A 251 -13.70 -7.07 14.06
N TYR A 252 -13.91 -8.31 14.55
CA TYR A 252 -12.98 -8.95 15.48
C TYR A 252 -12.77 -10.45 15.25
N SER A 253 -13.27 -11.03 14.16
CA SER A 253 -13.13 -12.47 13.89
C SER A 253 -12.50 -12.76 12.53
N PHE A 254 -11.61 -13.76 12.53
CA PHE A 254 -11.02 -14.34 11.33
C PHE A 254 -11.34 -15.82 11.29
N THR A 255 -11.65 -16.33 10.10
CA THR A 255 -11.54 -17.75 9.81
C THR A 255 -10.34 -18.01 8.92
N PHE A 256 -9.71 -19.16 9.15
CA PHE A 256 -8.55 -19.64 8.42
C PHE A 256 -8.94 -20.92 7.73
N GLU A 257 -8.75 -20.95 6.42
CA GLU A 257 -8.91 -22.14 5.58
C GLU A 257 -7.53 -22.48 5.02
N GLN A 258 -7.03 -23.67 5.33
CA GLN A 258 -5.72 -24.10 4.85
C GLN A 258 -5.76 -24.32 3.34
N LEU A 259 -4.70 -23.89 2.67
CA LEU A 259 -4.48 -24.14 1.25
C LEU A 259 -3.49 -25.29 1.09
N ASP A 260 -3.81 -26.23 0.21
CA ASP A 260 -2.89 -27.30 -0.17
C ASP A 260 -1.79 -26.78 -1.12
N GLU A 261 -2.16 -25.84 -2.00
CA GLU A 261 -1.25 -25.19 -2.94
C GLU A 261 -1.47 -23.67 -2.94
N CYS A 262 -0.40 -22.90 -3.06
CA CYS A 262 -0.45 -21.44 -3.12
C CYS A 262 0.59 -20.90 -4.11
N ASP A 263 0.11 -20.21 -5.14
CA ASP A 263 0.92 -19.60 -6.19
C ASP A 263 1.21 -18.10 -5.92
N LEU A 264 1.03 -17.65 -4.68
CA LEU A 264 1.22 -16.23 -4.33
C LEU A 264 2.68 -15.79 -4.48
N VAL A 265 3.62 -16.71 -4.23
CA VAL A 265 5.06 -16.48 -4.37
C VAL A 265 5.57 -17.46 -5.42
N PRO A 266 5.92 -16.99 -6.63
CA PRO A 266 6.43 -17.85 -7.70
C PRO A 266 7.72 -18.58 -7.31
N GLN A 267 7.89 -19.81 -7.80
CA GLN A 267 9.07 -20.64 -7.48
C GLN A 267 10.37 -19.98 -7.96
N ASP A 268 10.37 -19.29 -9.10
CA ASP A 268 11.56 -18.60 -9.61
C ASP A 268 11.97 -17.39 -8.73
N PHE A 269 11.04 -16.82 -7.95
CA PHE A 269 11.38 -15.90 -6.88
C PHE A 269 12.05 -16.64 -5.74
N LEU A 270 11.48 -17.77 -5.29
CA LEU A 270 12.03 -18.55 -4.17
C LEU A 270 13.44 -19.09 -4.47
N ASP A 271 13.67 -19.57 -5.70
CA ASP A 271 14.96 -20.10 -6.16
C ASP A 271 16.06 -19.03 -6.21
N HIS A 272 15.69 -17.74 -6.27
CA HIS A 272 16.64 -16.64 -6.19
C HIS A 272 17.22 -16.45 -4.78
N PHE A 273 16.56 -16.95 -3.73
CA PHE A 273 16.96 -16.76 -2.33
C PHE A 273 17.38 -18.07 -1.65
N LEU A 274 18.30 -17.98 -0.68
CA LEU A 274 18.68 -19.10 0.18
C LEU A 274 17.54 -19.51 1.11
#